data_AF-A0A2W6VFL2-F1
#
_entry.id   AF-A0A2W6VFL2-F1
#
_cell.length_a   1.000
_cell.length_b   1.000
_cell.length_c   1.000
_cell.angle_alpha   90.00
_cell.angle_beta   90.00
_cell.angle_gamma   90.00
#
_symmetry.space_group_name_H-M   'P 1'
#
loop_
_entity.id
_entity.type
_entity.pdbx_description
1 polymer ?
#
loop_
_entity_poly.entity_id
_entity_poly.type
_entity_poly.pdbx_seq_one_letter_code
_entity_poly.pdbx_strand_id
1 'polypeptide(L)'
;MLVTAILALTAAPLTASADQSVDPAVAYALAEVPGGVLLTPSSAEWPSLGMRIDAPDARARSVGTCATGAICAYSGVNRSGTKLSWTSCGTKSTAALSTVGSIANARSSGVLNANAGSVVRASAGAGASTNVAAAYQSAITSVSC
;
A
#
# COMPACT_ATOMS: atom_id res chain seq x y z
N MET A 1 48.70 20.94 48.74
CA MET A 1 48.01 21.58 47.60
C MET A 1 47.23 20.51 46.86
N LEU A 2 45.90 20.57 46.92
CA LEU A 2 45.00 19.60 46.27
C LEU A 2 44.46 20.28 44.99
N VAL A 3 44.73 19.71 43.82
CA VAL A 3 44.23 20.23 42.53
C VAL A 3 42.99 19.45 42.15
N THR A 4 41.82 20.09 42.21
CA THR A 4 40.53 19.52 41.85
C THR A 4 40.33 19.65 40.34
N ALA A 5 40.30 18.53 39.61
CA ALA A 5 39.98 18.52 38.18
C ALA A 5 38.45 18.58 37.99
N ILE A 6 37.96 19.68 37.41
CA ILE A 6 36.54 19.85 37.06
C ILE A 6 36.30 19.22 35.69
N LEU A 7 35.53 18.13 35.65
CA LEU A 7 35.12 17.43 34.44
C LEU A 7 33.95 18.19 33.79
N ALA A 8 34.21 18.93 32.71
CA ALA A 8 33.16 19.61 31.94
C ALA A 8 32.47 18.62 31.00
N LEU A 9 31.30 18.13 31.39
CA LEU A 9 30.45 17.25 30.59
C LEU A 9 29.63 18.11 29.59
N THR A 10 30.12 18.30 28.37
CA THR A 10 29.36 18.98 27.31
C THR A 10 28.33 18.00 26.74
N ALA A 11 27.09 18.06 27.24
CA ALA A 11 25.96 17.37 26.63
C ALA A 11 25.57 18.09 25.32
N ALA A 12 25.90 17.50 24.17
CA ALA A 12 25.35 17.95 22.90
C ALA A 12 23.86 17.57 22.83
N PRO A 13 22.96 18.46 22.39
CA PRO A 13 21.57 18.09 22.15
C PRO A 13 21.50 17.17 20.93
N LEU A 14 21.12 15.91 21.13
CA LEU A 14 20.74 15.00 20.04
C LEU A 14 19.32 15.36 19.58
N THR A 15 19.19 16.29 18.63
CA THR A 15 17.92 16.48 17.92
C THR A 15 17.83 15.49 16.76
N ALA A 16 17.54 14.22 17.08
CA ALA A 16 17.14 13.24 16.08
C ALA A 16 15.62 13.35 15.85
N SER A 17 15.18 14.46 15.26
CA SER A 17 13.86 14.51 14.64
C SER A 17 13.99 13.76 13.32
N ALA A 18 13.57 12.49 13.31
CA ALA A 18 13.31 11.82 12.05
C ALA A 18 12.21 12.62 11.35
N ASP A 19 12.59 13.47 10.41
CA ASP A 19 11.71 13.97 9.36
C ASP A 19 11.03 12.72 8.81
N GLN A 20 9.78 12.47 9.18
CA GLN A 20 9.05 11.30 8.72
C GLN A 20 8.64 11.59 7.27
N SER A 21 9.62 11.44 6.39
CA SER A 21 9.44 11.52 4.96
C SER A 21 8.31 10.57 4.57
N VAL A 22 7.40 11.08 3.75
CA VAL A 22 6.33 10.27 3.16
C VAL A 22 6.95 9.09 2.42
N ASP A 23 6.36 7.91 2.60
CA ASP A 23 6.76 6.68 1.92
C ASP A 23 6.70 6.90 0.39
N PRO A 24 7.74 6.52 -0.37
CA PRO A 24 7.78 6.74 -1.81
C PRO A 24 6.60 6.14 -2.57
N ALA A 25 6.04 5.00 -2.14
CA ALA A 25 4.88 4.41 -2.79
C ALA A 25 3.61 5.22 -2.55
N VAL A 26 3.47 5.84 -1.37
CA VAL A 26 2.35 6.74 -1.05
C VAL A 26 2.50 8.05 -1.81
N ALA A 27 3.71 8.61 -1.87
CA ALA A 27 3.99 9.81 -2.65
C ALA A 27 3.70 9.60 -4.14
N TYR A 28 4.12 8.46 -4.70
CA TYR A 28 3.77 8.04 -6.05
C TYR A 28 2.25 7.97 -6.25
N ALA A 29 1.54 7.28 -5.35
CA ALA A 29 0.10 7.11 -5.47
C ALA A 29 -0.66 8.44 -5.46
N LEU A 30 -0.25 9.39 -4.60
CA LEU A 30 -0.82 10.74 -4.53
C LEU A 30 -0.53 11.58 -5.77
N ALA A 31 0.59 11.35 -6.46
CA ALA A 31 0.91 12.00 -7.73
C ALA A 31 0.09 11.43 -8.90
N GLU A 32 -0.10 10.11 -8.94
CA GLU A 32 -0.82 9.42 -10.02
C GLU A 32 -2.35 9.54 -9.92
N VAL A 33 -2.88 9.62 -8.70
CA VAL A 33 -4.33 9.72 -8.46
C VAL A 33 -4.61 11.03 -7.72
N PRO A 34 -5.06 12.09 -8.43
CA PRO A 34 -5.41 13.36 -7.80
C PRO A 34 -6.56 13.24 -6.78
N GLY A 35 -6.56 14.13 -5.79
CA GLY A 35 -7.61 14.20 -4.77
C GLY A 35 -7.45 13.24 -3.60
N GLY A 36 -6.29 12.58 -3.48
CA GLY A 36 -5.93 11.80 -2.31
C GLY A 36 -5.54 12.69 -1.13
N VAL A 37 -5.78 12.20 0.09
CA VAL A 37 -5.43 12.85 1.34
C VAL A 37 -4.47 11.95 2.10
N LEU A 38 -3.32 12.50 2.49
CA LEU A 38 -2.35 11.80 3.32
C LEU A 38 -2.93 11.61 4.74
N LEU A 39 -2.89 10.39 5.25
CA LEU A 39 -3.34 10.06 6.61
C LEU A 39 -2.17 9.89 7.57
N THR A 40 -1.13 9.20 7.10
CA THR A 40 0.14 8.99 7.81
C THR A 40 1.27 9.01 6.78
N PRO A 41 2.55 9.07 7.20
CA PRO A 41 3.67 8.97 6.26
C PRO A 41 3.62 7.72 5.37
N SER A 42 2.96 6.64 5.81
CA SER A 42 2.82 5.36 5.10
C SER A 42 1.39 5.06 4.62
N SER A 43 0.44 6.00 4.68
CA SER A 43 -0.92 5.77 4.18
C SER A 43 -1.63 7.02 3.66
N ALA A 44 -2.51 6.81 2.69
CA ALA A 44 -3.37 7.85 2.12
C ALA A 44 -4.73 7.26 1.72
N GLU A 45 -5.72 8.13 1.56
CA GLU A 45 -7.06 7.75 1.11
C GLU A 45 -7.59 8.67 0.01
N TRP A 46 -8.50 8.14 -0.80
CA TRP A 46 -9.28 8.87 -1.79
C TRP A 46 -10.77 8.76 -1.42
N PRO A 47 -11.30 9.72 -0.66
CA PRO A 47 -12.68 9.65 -0.15
C PRO A 47 -13.72 9.53 -1.28
N SER A 48 -13.52 10.28 -2.38
CA SER A 48 -14.40 10.24 -3.56
C SER A 48 -14.41 8.88 -4.26
N LEU A 49 -13.33 8.09 -4.14
CA LEU A 49 -13.18 6.78 -4.77
C LEU A 49 -13.48 5.63 -3.81
N GLY A 50 -13.53 5.91 -2.50
CA GLY A 50 -13.63 4.92 -1.43
C GLY A 50 -12.41 4.00 -1.37
N MET A 51 -11.23 4.52 -1.73
CA MET A 51 -9.99 3.75 -1.80
C MET A 51 -8.99 4.21 -0.73
N ARG A 52 -8.19 3.27 -0.23
CA ARG A 52 -7.11 3.53 0.71
C ARG A 52 -5.85 2.80 0.27
N ILE A 53 -4.71 3.46 0.36
CA ILE A 53 -3.40 2.87 0.17
C ILE A 53 -2.64 2.79 1.50
N ASP A 54 -2.03 1.66 1.76
CA ASP A 54 -1.15 1.42 2.90
C ASP A 54 0.18 0.85 2.38
N ALA A 55 1.27 1.57 2.59
CA ALA A 55 2.63 1.08 2.36
C ALA A 55 3.12 0.25 3.55
N PRO A 56 4.02 -0.73 3.34
CA PRO A 56 4.61 -1.48 4.44
C PRO A 56 5.37 -0.52 5.34
N ASP A 57 5.02 -0.52 6.63
CA ASP A 57 5.79 0.22 7.62
C ASP A 57 7.19 -0.41 7.70
N ALA A 58 8.26 0.38 7.73
CA ALA A 58 9.62 -0.16 7.88
C ALA A 58 9.76 -1.03 9.14
N ARG A 59 8.87 -0.86 10.14
CA ARG A 59 8.80 -1.66 11.37
C ARG A 59 7.80 -2.82 11.28
N ALA A 60 6.87 -2.81 10.33
CA ALA A 60 5.88 -3.87 10.12
C ALA A 60 6.08 -4.53 8.75
N ARG A 61 6.63 -5.74 8.74
CA ARG A 61 6.89 -6.52 7.50
C ARG A 61 5.62 -6.98 6.76
N SER A 62 4.44 -6.55 7.17
CA SER A 62 3.15 -6.95 6.60
C SER A 62 2.19 -5.75 6.59
N VAL A 63 1.65 -5.43 5.41
CA VAL A 63 0.62 -4.40 5.18
C VAL A 63 -0.78 -4.80 5.65
N GLY A 64 -0.86 -5.82 6.51
CA GLY A 64 -2.10 -6.42 6.98
C GLY A 64 -2.79 -7.29 5.92
N THR A 65 -3.58 -8.25 6.38
CA THR A 65 -4.50 -9.02 5.54
C THR A 65 -5.57 -8.11 4.92
N CYS A 66 -6.13 -8.53 3.80
CA CYS A 66 -7.29 -7.86 3.23
C CYS A 66 -8.47 -8.02 4.20
N ALA A 67 -8.99 -6.90 4.71
CA ALA A 67 -10.05 -6.91 5.71
C ALA A 67 -11.29 -7.64 5.17
N THR A 68 -11.99 -8.39 6.03
CA THR A 68 -13.23 -9.08 5.64
C THR A 68 -14.21 -8.09 5.01
N GLY A 69 -14.80 -8.46 3.87
CA GLY A 69 -15.68 -7.61 3.09
C GLY A 69 -14.98 -6.62 2.16
N ALA A 70 -13.65 -6.55 2.17
CA ALA A 70 -12.88 -5.69 1.28
C ALA A 70 -12.39 -6.41 0.02
N ILE A 71 -11.97 -5.59 -0.92
CA ILE A 71 -11.20 -5.93 -2.11
C ILE A 71 -9.83 -5.30 -1.92
N CYS A 72 -8.77 -6.05 -2.25
CA CYS A 72 -7.41 -5.53 -2.18
C CYS A 72 -6.59 -5.89 -3.42
N ALA A 73 -5.80 -4.93 -3.88
CA ALA A 73 -4.72 -5.14 -4.83
C ALA A 73 -3.38 -4.86 -4.13
N TYR A 74 -2.38 -5.68 -4.42
CA TYR A 74 -1.05 -5.60 -3.79
C TYR A 74 0.02 -5.41 -4.85
N SER A 75 1.02 -4.58 -4.57
CA SER A 75 2.11 -4.36 -5.52
C SER A 75 3.00 -5.59 -5.72
N GLY A 76 3.11 -6.46 -4.71
CA GLY A 76 3.83 -7.73 -4.76
C GLY A 76 2.94 -8.97 -4.81
N VAL A 77 3.58 -10.12 -5.02
CA VAL A 77 2.94 -11.44 -4.96
C VAL A 77 2.61 -11.85 -3.53
N ASN A 78 1.72 -12.81 -3.33
CA ASN A 78 1.36 -13.37 -2.02
C ASN A 78 0.90 -12.31 -1.01
N ARG A 79 0.20 -11.27 -1.47
CA ARG A 79 -0.31 -10.15 -0.65
C ARG A 79 0.82 -9.34 0.01
N SER A 80 1.95 -9.18 -0.67
CA SER A 80 3.11 -8.42 -0.20
C SER A 80 3.20 -7.03 -0.86
N GLY A 81 4.05 -6.16 -0.30
CA GLY A 81 4.25 -4.80 -0.79
C GLY A 81 3.12 -3.85 -0.37
N THR A 82 2.91 -2.79 -1.13
CA THR A 82 1.89 -1.77 -0.90
C THR A 82 0.50 -2.32 -1.20
N LYS A 83 -0.47 -2.01 -0.35
CA LYS A 83 -1.85 -2.49 -0.47
C LYS A 83 -2.77 -1.33 -0.85
N LEU A 84 -3.49 -1.47 -1.95
CA LEU A 84 -4.64 -0.64 -2.30
C LEU A 84 -5.92 -1.40 -1.94
N SER A 85 -6.85 -0.78 -1.22
CA SER A 85 -8.06 -1.45 -0.72
C SER A 85 -9.30 -0.59 -0.80
N TRP A 86 -10.46 -1.25 -0.97
CA TRP A 86 -11.79 -0.64 -1.04
C TRP A 86 -12.87 -1.69 -0.80
N THR A 87 -14.13 -1.28 -0.67
CA THR A 87 -15.26 -2.19 -0.38
C THR A 87 -16.29 -2.28 -1.51
N SER A 88 -16.39 -1.24 -2.35
CA SER A 88 -17.36 -1.18 -3.45
C SER A 88 -16.95 -2.08 -4.62
N CYS A 89 -17.91 -2.80 -5.17
CA CYS A 89 -17.71 -3.55 -6.39
C CYS A 89 -17.88 -2.67 -7.63
N GLY A 90 -17.24 -3.04 -8.74
CA GLY A 90 -17.14 -2.27 -9.97
C GLY A 90 -15.73 -2.33 -10.55
N THR A 91 -15.49 -1.58 -11.62
CA THR A 91 -14.15 -1.42 -12.19
C THR A 91 -13.41 -0.29 -11.45
N LYS A 92 -12.27 -0.62 -10.84
CA LYS A 92 -11.40 0.33 -10.15
C LYS A 92 -10.03 0.34 -10.82
N SER A 93 -9.49 1.55 -11.03
CA SER A 93 -8.12 1.72 -11.51
C SER A 93 -7.13 1.27 -10.45
N THR A 94 -6.03 0.68 -10.88
CA THR A 94 -4.89 0.34 -10.01
C THR A 94 -3.74 1.32 -10.12
N ALA A 95 -3.95 2.50 -10.75
CA ALA A 95 -2.90 3.50 -11.00
C ALA A 95 -2.15 3.99 -9.74
N ALA A 96 -2.77 3.87 -8.55
CA ALA A 96 -2.11 4.15 -7.27
C ALA A 96 -0.97 3.14 -6.95
N LEU A 97 -0.86 2.04 -7.69
CA LEU A 97 0.19 1.03 -7.60
C LEU A 97 0.99 1.02 -8.90
N SER A 98 2.32 1.06 -8.81
CA SER A 98 3.21 0.99 -9.98
C SER A 98 3.16 -0.38 -10.68
N THR A 99 2.82 -1.43 -9.94
CA THR A 99 2.59 -2.80 -10.43
C THR A 99 1.52 -3.47 -9.58
N VAL A 100 0.92 -4.54 -10.10
CA VAL A 100 0.00 -5.41 -9.34
C VAL A 100 0.52 -6.84 -9.36
N GLY A 101 1.05 -7.30 -8.24
CA GLY A 101 1.59 -8.65 -8.09
C GLY A 101 0.55 -9.67 -7.60
N SER A 102 -0.48 -9.23 -6.87
CA SER A 102 -1.57 -10.10 -6.42
C SER A 102 -2.85 -9.33 -6.11
N ILE A 103 -3.97 -10.04 -6.12
CA ILE A 103 -5.30 -9.52 -5.75
C ILE A 103 -5.95 -10.42 -4.70
N ALA A 104 -6.81 -9.85 -3.85
CA ALA A 104 -7.57 -10.56 -2.85
C ALA A 104 -9.03 -10.11 -2.84
N ASN A 105 -9.94 -11.07 -2.85
CA ASN A 105 -11.37 -10.87 -2.69
C ASN A 105 -11.80 -11.38 -1.32
N ALA A 106 -11.76 -10.52 -0.30
CA ALA A 106 -12.15 -10.87 1.06
C ALA A 106 -13.67 -10.77 1.30
N ARG A 107 -14.46 -10.59 0.23
CA ARG A 107 -15.92 -10.63 0.29
C ARG A 107 -16.42 -12.07 0.39
N SER A 108 -17.67 -12.23 0.83
CA SER A 108 -18.35 -13.51 0.96
C SER A 108 -18.86 -14.07 -0.38
N SER A 109 -18.80 -13.31 -1.47
CA SER A 109 -19.27 -13.71 -2.79
C SER A 109 -18.54 -13.01 -3.94
N GLY A 110 -18.84 -13.46 -5.17
CA GLY A 110 -18.35 -12.86 -6.41
C GLY A 110 -16.93 -13.29 -6.81
N VAL A 111 -16.53 -12.83 -7.99
CA VAL A 111 -15.19 -13.02 -8.55
C VAL A 111 -14.55 -11.65 -8.71
N LEU A 112 -13.26 -11.56 -8.42
CA LEU A 112 -12.43 -10.40 -8.63
C LEU A 112 -11.42 -10.69 -9.73
N ASN A 113 -11.35 -9.83 -10.74
CA ASN A 113 -10.48 -9.98 -11.90
C ASN A 113 -9.45 -8.86 -11.93
N ALA A 114 -8.18 -9.20 -12.14
CA ALA A 114 -7.14 -8.26 -12.51
C ALA A 114 -7.05 -8.19 -14.04
N ASN A 115 -7.16 -6.98 -14.60
CA ASN A 115 -7.28 -6.77 -16.04
C ASN A 115 -6.10 -5.97 -16.58
N ALA A 116 -5.55 -6.43 -17.71
CA ALA A 116 -4.69 -5.64 -18.57
C ALA A 116 -5.54 -5.14 -19.75
N GLY A 117 -6.03 -3.90 -19.67
CA GLY A 117 -7.08 -3.42 -20.56
C GLY A 117 -8.37 -4.23 -20.40
N SER A 118 -8.85 -4.84 -21.48
CA SER A 118 -10.04 -5.71 -21.49
C SER A 118 -9.75 -7.19 -21.20
N VAL A 119 -8.47 -7.56 -21.00
CA VAL A 119 -8.07 -8.96 -20.84
C VAL A 119 -7.85 -9.30 -19.38
N VAL A 120 -8.59 -10.28 -18.87
CA VAL A 120 -8.38 -10.83 -17.52
C VAL A 120 -7.06 -11.59 -17.49
N ARG A 121 -6.17 -11.23 -16.55
CA ARG A 121 -4.87 -11.88 -16.34
C ARG A 121 -4.79 -12.71 -15.08
N ALA A 122 -5.69 -12.47 -14.13
CA ALA A 122 -5.78 -13.22 -12.89
C ALA A 122 -7.19 -13.08 -12.28
N SER A 123 -7.68 -14.11 -11.62
CA SER A 123 -8.99 -14.11 -10.96
C SER A 123 -8.92 -14.69 -9.55
N ALA A 124 -9.67 -14.10 -8.62
CA ALA A 124 -9.84 -14.57 -7.26
C ALA A 124 -11.33 -14.71 -6.93
N GLY A 125 -11.75 -15.91 -6.53
CA GLY A 125 -13.09 -16.15 -5.99
C GLY A 125 -13.28 -15.54 -4.60
N ALA A 126 -14.49 -15.65 -4.05
CA ALA A 126 -14.82 -15.20 -2.70
C ALA A 126 -13.89 -15.82 -1.63
N GLY A 127 -13.45 -15.01 -0.68
CA GLY A 127 -12.51 -15.39 0.38
C GLY A 127 -11.11 -15.77 -0.08
N ALA A 128 -10.79 -15.60 -1.37
CA ALA A 128 -9.53 -16.07 -1.96
C ALA A 128 -8.61 -14.92 -2.39
N SER A 129 -7.35 -15.28 -2.63
CA SER A 129 -6.34 -14.42 -3.26
C SER A 129 -5.64 -15.16 -4.37
N THR A 130 -5.17 -14.42 -5.37
CA THR A 130 -4.47 -14.97 -6.53
C THR A 130 -3.28 -14.09 -6.89
N ASN A 131 -2.20 -14.72 -7.35
CA ASN A 131 -1.04 -14.00 -7.88
C ASN A 131 -1.23 -13.67 -9.35
N VAL A 132 -0.80 -12.48 -9.76
CA VAL A 132 -0.67 -12.11 -11.16
C VAL A 132 0.66 -12.68 -11.67
N ALA A 133 0.62 -13.39 -12.80
CA ALA A 133 1.84 -13.92 -13.41
C ALA A 133 2.83 -12.78 -13.71
N ALA A 134 4.12 -13.02 -13.46
CA ALA A 134 5.17 -11.98 -13.51
C ALA A 134 5.16 -11.15 -14.81
N ALA A 135 4.91 -11.79 -15.95
CA ALA A 135 4.84 -11.15 -17.27
C ALA A 135 3.73 -10.09 -17.42
N TYR A 136 2.75 -10.06 -16.52
CA TYR A 136 1.59 -9.15 -16.61
C TYR A 136 1.50 -8.14 -15.46
N GLN A 137 2.37 -8.19 -14.46
CA GLN A 137 2.22 -7.39 -13.24
C GLN A 137 2.25 -5.87 -13.49
N SER A 138 3.08 -5.41 -14.43
CA SER A 138 3.13 -4.00 -14.86
C SER A 138 2.06 -3.63 -15.89
N ALA A 139 1.33 -4.61 -16.43
CA ALA A 139 0.29 -4.41 -17.43
C ALA A 139 -1.11 -4.31 -16.82
N ILE A 140 -1.28 -4.62 -15.53
CA ILE A 140 -2.57 -4.52 -14.86
C ILE A 140 -2.95 -3.04 -14.70
N THR A 141 -4.04 -2.65 -15.32
CA THR A 141 -4.57 -1.28 -15.31
C THR A 141 -5.80 -1.13 -14.43
N SER A 142 -6.53 -2.22 -14.19
CA SER A 142 -7.74 -2.19 -13.38
C SER A 142 -8.02 -3.52 -12.71
N VAL A 143 -8.83 -3.46 -11.67
CA VAL A 143 -9.47 -4.61 -11.04
C VAL A 143 -10.97 -4.45 -11.16
N SER A 144 -11.66 -5.54 -11.53
CA SER A 144 -13.10 -5.55 -11.69
C SER A 144 -13.77 -6.68 -10.94
N CYS A 145 -14.95 -6.35 -10.44
CA CYS A 145 -16.04 -7.25 -10.14
C CYS A 145 -17.33 -6.52 -10.56
#